data_AF-A0A538IXC7-F1
#
_entry.id   AF-A0A538IXC7-F1
#
_cell.length_a   1.000
_cell.length_b   1.000
_cell.length_c   1.000
_cell.angle_alpha   90.00
_cell.angle_beta   90.00
_cell.angle_gamma   90.00
#
_symmetry.space_group_name_H-M   'P 1'
#
loop_
_entity.id
_entity.type
_entity.pdbx_description
1 polymer ?
#
loop_
_entity_poly.entity_id
_entity_poly.type
_entity_poly.pdbx_seq_one_letter_code
_entity_poly.pdbx_strand_id
1 'polypeptide(L)'
;MPLEMLTLRRGRVTAVVERVEGLARLEVDGEACVAYPRLTGPVALGDEVIVNTQARDLALGSGGFNVLYANLTRGLDLFPETDAHVMKLPYTPAQDARRHAEEERALPESLAGLPVVCCSLHSQIAPVCAGIGEGRRVAYVQLAGGALPVSLSDALRALRVRGLVEMSVAVGACLDGDVECVSVASGLLLAAAEAFEVVVCAIGPGIVGTGSRFGHGGLAAADAANAAAALHGTPILAVRASQSDPRERHRGVSHHTRALLELCLGDVIVPWPTGYEAPPWLEPRVDVDVSGWEQACAGLPLAHMGRGPQADPLFFAAAFAAGRVAVERIR
;
A
#
# COMPACT_ATOMS: atom_id res chain seq x y z
N MET A 1 -21.30 -29.87 -6.80
CA MET A 1 -20.69 -29.48 -5.51
C MET A 1 -21.24 -28.12 -5.15
N PRO A 2 -21.68 -27.87 -3.90
CA PRO A 2 -22.02 -26.51 -3.50
C PRO A 2 -20.76 -25.66 -3.67
N LEU A 3 -20.86 -24.61 -4.47
CA LEU A 3 -19.80 -23.61 -4.59
C LEU A 3 -19.88 -22.74 -3.34
N GLU A 4 -19.21 -23.14 -2.27
CA GLU A 4 -19.02 -22.28 -1.10
C GLU A 4 -18.15 -21.10 -1.52
N MET A 5 -18.76 -19.94 -1.77
CA MET A 5 -18.06 -18.76 -2.28
C MET A 5 -17.20 -18.08 -1.19
N LEU A 6 -17.60 -18.16 0.08
CA LEU A 6 -16.91 -17.58 1.23
C LEU A 6 -16.87 -18.60 2.38
N THR A 7 -15.68 -18.92 2.88
CA THR A 7 -15.49 -19.91 3.95
C THR A 7 -15.40 -19.21 5.30
N LEU A 8 -16.45 -19.38 6.11
CA LEU A 8 -16.56 -18.80 7.45
C LEU A 8 -16.70 -19.90 8.50
N ARG A 9 -16.11 -19.68 9.67
CA ARG A 9 -16.33 -20.52 10.85
C ARG A 9 -16.63 -19.68 12.09
N ARG A 10 -17.34 -20.26 13.05
CA ARG A 10 -17.42 -19.70 14.41
C ARG A 10 -16.15 -20.08 15.18
N GLY A 11 -15.77 -19.27 16.16
CA GLY A 11 -14.69 -19.59 17.09
C GLY A 11 -14.72 -18.73 18.35
N ARG A 12 -13.76 -18.96 19.24
CA ARG A 12 -13.56 -18.13 20.44
C ARG A 12 -12.17 -17.51 20.46
N VAL A 13 -12.07 -16.22 20.82
CA VAL A 13 -10.79 -15.56 21.00
C VAL A 13 -10.05 -16.20 22.19
N THR A 14 -8.91 -16.83 21.94
CA THR A 14 -8.08 -17.53 22.94
C THR A 14 -6.87 -16.74 23.38
N ALA A 15 -6.42 -15.76 22.58
CA ALA A 15 -5.35 -14.84 22.94
C ALA A 15 -5.52 -13.50 22.22
N VAL A 16 -5.04 -12.43 22.83
CA VAL A 16 -4.80 -11.14 22.15
C VAL A 16 -3.31 -10.88 22.21
N VAL A 17 -2.63 -11.11 21.09
CA VAL A 17 -1.16 -11.09 20.98
C VAL A 17 -0.65 -9.64 20.93
N GLU A 18 -1.32 -8.79 20.16
CA GLU A 18 -0.90 -7.40 19.97
C GLU A 18 -2.12 -6.52 19.70
N ARG A 19 -2.06 -5.29 20.19
CA ARG A 19 -2.96 -4.20 19.79
C ARG A 19 -2.15 -3.01 19.34
N VAL A 20 -2.47 -2.55 18.15
CA VAL A 20 -1.99 -1.29 17.60
C VAL A 20 -3.20 -0.50 17.10
N GLU A 21 -3.00 0.76 16.74
CA GLU A 21 -4.10 1.58 16.24
C GLU A 21 -4.74 0.93 14.99
N GLY A 22 -6.06 0.73 15.04
CA GLY A 22 -6.85 0.16 13.95
C GLY A 22 -6.72 -1.35 13.72
N LEU A 23 -5.80 -2.05 14.40
CA LEU A 23 -5.53 -3.48 14.18
C LEU A 23 -5.29 -4.23 15.50
N ALA A 24 -5.85 -5.43 15.61
CA ALA A 24 -5.50 -6.39 16.66
C ALA A 24 -5.01 -7.71 16.04
N ARG A 25 -3.89 -8.23 16.55
CA ARG A 25 -3.43 -9.59 16.27
C ARG A 25 -3.83 -10.48 17.42
N LEU A 26 -4.49 -11.58 17.12
CA LEU A 26 -5.14 -12.43 18.11
C LEU A 26 -5.10 -13.90 17.68
N GLU A 27 -5.53 -14.77 18.58
CA GLU A 27 -5.77 -16.18 18.27
C GLU A 27 -7.25 -16.51 18.43
N VAL A 28 -7.81 -17.26 17.48
CA VAL A 28 -9.16 -17.83 17.58
C VAL A 28 -9.05 -19.34 17.57
N ASP A 29 -9.40 -19.97 18.68
CA ASP A 29 -9.22 -21.40 18.93
C ASP A 29 -7.76 -21.88 18.70
N GLY A 30 -6.80 -21.03 19.06
CA GLY A 30 -5.35 -21.30 18.89
C GLY A 30 -4.80 -21.00 17.49
N GLU A 31 -5.60 -20.51 16.55
CA GLU A 31 -5.13 -20.13 15.20
C GLU A 31 -4.93 -18.62 15.08
N ALA A 32 -3.83 -18.21 14.44
CA ALA A 32 -3.51 -16.81 14.20
C ALA A 32 -4.62 -16.10 13.40
N CYS A 33 -5.04 -14.94 13.87
CA CYS A 33 -6.10 -14.15 13.26
C CYS A 33 -5.79 -12.64 13.41
N VAL A 34 -6.25 -11.86 12.44
CA VAL A 34 -6.25 -10.38 12.52
C VAL A 34 -7.67 -9.86 12.59
N ALA A 35 -7.88 -8.82 13.38
CA ALA A 35 -9.11 -8.06 13.42
C ALA A 35 -8.84 -6.58 13.16
N TYR A 36 -9.82 -5.91 12.58
CA TYR A 36 -9.83 -4.47 12.36
C TYR A 36 -10.92 -3.86 13.26
N PRO A 37 -10.62 -3.44 14.50
CA PRO A 37 -11.65 -3.03 15.45
C PRO A 37 -12.53 -1.86 14.99
N ARG A 38 -12.06 -1.05 14.02
CA ARG A 38 -12.86 0.00 13.37
C ARG A 38 -13.99 -0.55 12.48
N LEU A 39 -13.93 -1.83 12.10
CA LEU A 39 -14.95 -2.55 11.31
C LEU A 39 -15.65 -3.64 12.13
N THR A 40 -14.91 -4.33 12.99
CA THR A 40 -15.40 -5.53 13.70
C THR A 40 -15.70 -5.29 15.17
N GLY A 41 -15.42 -4.08 15.66
CA GLY A 41 -15.56 -3.70 17.06
C GLY A 41 -14.37 -4.16 17.93
N PRO A 42 -14.35 -3.75 19.20
CA PRO A 42 -13.28 -4.12 20.11
C PRO A 42 -13.28 -5.64 20.37
N VAL A 43 -12.10 -6.26 20.31
CA VAL A 43 -11.89 -7.68 20.62
C VAL A 43 -11.40 -7.86 22.06
N ALA A 44 -11.71 -8.96 22.72
CA ALA A 44 -11.13 -9.38 24.00
C ALA A 44 -11.11 -10.91 24.13
N LEU A 45 -10.36 -11.40 25.13
CA LEU A 45 -10.31 -12.82 25.45
C LEU A 45 -11.71 -13.36 25.75
N GLY A 46 -12.01 -14.53 25.19
CA GLY A 46 -13.28 -15.23 25.40
C GLY A 46 -14.41 -14.80 24.46
N ASP A 47 -14.21 -13.80 23.60
CA ASP A 47 -15.24 -13.38 22.64
C ASP A 47 -15.63 -14.50 21.69
N GLU A 48 -16.91 -14.58 21.39
CA GLU A 48 -17.43 -15.40 20.31
C GLU A 48 -17.38 -14.62 19.00
N VAL A 49 -16.79 -15.22 17.97
CA VAL A 49 -16.48 -14.54 16.71
C VAL A 49 -16.84 -15.40 15.51
N ILE A 50 -17.05 -14.75 14.38
CA ILE A 50 -17.02 -15.38 13.05
C ILE A 50 -15.69 -15.01 12.40
N VAL A 51 -15.05 -15.99 11.76
CA VAL A 51 -13.74 -15.88 11.16
C VAL A 51 -13.80 -16.31 9.71
N ASN A 52 -13.19 -15.52 8.82
CA ASN A 52 -12.89 -15.91 7.45
C ASN A 52 -11.56 -16.67 7.42
N THR A 53 -11.62 -17.95 7.03
CA THR A 53 -10.46 -18.86 6.97
C THR A 53 -9.97 -19.14 5.56
N GLN A 54 -10.67 -18.62 4.55
CA GLN A 54 -10.54 -19.06 3.17
C GLN A 54 -9.11 -18.94 2.62
N ALA A 55 -8.43 -17.83 2.88
CA ALA A 55 -7.05 -17.65 2.42
C ALA A 55 -6.09 -18.65 3.08
N ARG A 56 -6.32 -19.05 4.33
CA ARG A 56 -5.54 -20.09 5.02
C ARG A 56 -5.82 -21.47 4.45
N ASP A 57 -7.10 -21.81 4.31
CA ASP A 57 -7.52 -23.12 3.81
C ASP A 57 -7.04 -23.37 2.38
N LEU A 58 -7.00 -22.32 1.54
CA LEU A 58 -6.49 -22.37 0.18
C LEU A 58 -4.97 -22.16 0.07
N ALA A 59 -4.26 -21.97 1.20
CA ALA A 59 -2.84 -21.60 1.23
C ALA A 59 -2.48 -20.38 0.36
N LEU A 60 -3.39 -19.41 0.27
CA LEU A 60 -3.22 -18.16 -0.46
C LEU A 60 -2.72 -17.04 0.45
N GLY A 61 -1.85 -16.19 -0.10
CA GLY A 61 -1.26 -15.06 0.61
C GLY A 61 -0.14 -15.44 1.58
N SER A 62 0.76 -14.50 1.83
CA SER A 62 1.92 -14.69 2.72
C SER A 62 1.64 -14.31 4.18
N GLY A 63 0.45 -13.80 4.49
CA GLY A 63 0.13 -13.23 5.80
C GLY A 63 0.13 -14.25 6.93
N GLY A 64 -0.27 -15.49 6.66
CA GLY A 64 -0.16 -16.54 7.66
C GLY A 64 -1.35 -16.67 8.60
N PHE A 65 -2.37 -15.82 8.50
CA PHE A 65 -3.46 -15.66 9.47
C PHE A 65 -4.86 -15.72 8.83
N ASN A 66 -5.85 -16.02 9.66
CA ASN A 66 -7.27 -15.83 9.38
C ASN A 66 -7.68 -14.35 9.55
N VAL A 67 -8.86 -13.96 9.07
CA VAL A 67 -9.40 -12.60 9.25
C VAL A 67 -10.70 -12.66 10.04
N LEU A 68 -10.80 -11.89 11.12
CA LEU A 68 -12.03 -11.80 11.91
C LEU A 68 -13.10 -11.11 11.07
N TYR A 69 -14.22 -11.80 10.87
CA TYR A 69 -15.34 -11.35 10.05
C TYR A 69 -16.36 -10.56 10.88
N ALA A 70 -16.73 -11.07 12.06
CA ALA A 70 -17.63 -10.39 12.99
C ALA A 70 -17.35 -10.79 14.44
N ASN A 71 -17.49 -9.85 15.37
CA ASN A 71 -17.46 -10.15 16.81
C ASN A 71 -18.89 -10.22 17.35
N LEU A 72 -19.34 -11.41 17.71
CA LEU A 72 -20.71 -11.68 18.14
C LEU A 72 -20.98 -11.31 19.60
N THR A 73 -19.93 -11.06 20.38
CA THR A 73 -20.06 -10.69 21.80
C THR A 73 -20.20 -9.19 21.99
N ARG A 74 -19.49 -8.37 21.21
CA ARG A 74 -19.55 -6.90 21.37
C ARG A 74 -19.34 -6.07 20.09
N GLY A 75 -19.30 -6.71 18.92
CA GLY A 75 -19.14 -6.02 17.63
C GLY A 75 -20.44 -5.78 16.88
N LEU A 76 -21.59 -6.19 17.40
CA LEU A 76 -22.89 -6.09 16.71
C LEU A 76 -23.65 -4.78 16.99
N ASP A 77 -23.30 -4.07 18.06
CA ASP A 77 -23.95 -2.83 18.49
C ASP A 77 -23.07 -1.60 18.22
N LEU A 78 -22.27 -1.64 17.15
CA LEU A 78 -21.45 -0.50 16.74
C LEU A 78 -22.32 0.59 16.11
N PHE A 79 -21.97 1.84 16.41
CA PHE A 79 -22.62 3.00 15.80
C PHE A 79 -21.82 3.50 14.60
N PRO A 80 -22.50 4.03 13.57
CA PRO A 80 -21.81 4.65 12.44
C PRO A 80 -21.00 5.86 12.91
N GLU A 81 -19.95 6.19 12.15
CA GLU A 81 -19.28 7.47 12.30
C GLU A 81 -20.28 8.62 12.12
N THR A 82 -20.21 9.63 13.00
CA THR A 82 -21.09 10.80 12.91
C THR A 82 -20.80 11.56 11.61
N ASP A 83 -21.85 12.04 10.94
CA ASP A 83 -21.80 12.79 9.66
C ASP A 83 -21.20 12.04 8.45
N ALA A 84 -20.93 10.74 8.57
CA ALA A 84 -20.54 9.91 7.43
C ALA A 84 -21.71 9.71 6.46
N HIS A 85 -21.51 10.06 5.19
CA HIS A 85 -22.55 9.97 4.16
C HIS A 85 -22.11 9.27 2.86
N VAL A 86 -20.85 8.83 2.77
CA VAL A 86 -20.32 8.06 1.64
C VAL A 86 -19.98 6.64 2.08
N MET A 87 -20.46 5.65 1.32
CA MET A 87 -20.21 4.24 1.58
C MET A 87 -18.94 3.75 0.89
N LYS A 88 -18.03 3.17 1.67
CA LYS A 88 -16.98 2.27 1.19
C LYS A 88 -17.57 0.87 1.03
N LEU A 89 -17.09 0.15 0.01
CA LEU A 89 -17.52 -1.22 -0.30
C LEU A 89 -19.06 -1.38 -0.42
N PRO A 90 -19.76 -0.49 -1.15
CA PRO A 90 -21.23 -0.44 -1.16
C PRO A 90 -21.84 -1.77 -1.63
N TYR A 91 -22.93 -2.20 -0.98
CA TYR A 91 -23.65 -3.44 -1.27
C TYR A 91 -22.86 -4.74 -1.04
N THR A 92 -21.68 -4.66 -0.39
CA THR A 92 -20.97 -5.83 0.13
C THR A 92 -21.35 -6.09 1.59
N PRO A 93 -21.14 -7.31 2.12
CA PRO A 93 -21.34 -7.59 3.55
C PRO A 93 -20.45 -6.77 4.50
N ALA A 94 -19.41 -6.10 3.99
CA ALA A 94 -18.47 -5.28 4.75
C ALA A 94 -18.59 -3.78 4.40
N GLN A 95 -19.73 -3.34 3.88
CA GLN A 95 -19.96 -1.92 3.60
C GLN A 95 -19.81 -1.08 4.87
N ASP A 96 -19.18 0.08 4.72
CA ASP A 96 -18.77 0.91 5.85
C ASP A 96 -18.91 2.39 5.49
N ALA A 97 -19.55 3.15 6.37
CA ALA A 97 -19.81 4.57 6.17
C ALA A 97 -18.61 5.38 6.67
N ARG A 98 -18.05 6.23 5.81
CA ARG A 98 -16.90 7.06 6.15
C ARG A 98 -17.07 8.50 5.70
N ARG A 99 -16.49 9.41 6.47
CA ARG A 99 -16.20 10.77 6.03
C ARG A 99 -14.98 10.76 5.11
N HIS A 100 -15.06 11.51 4.04
CA HIS A 100 -14.01 11.67 3.06
C HIS A 100 -13.45 13.08 3.14
N ALA A 101 -12.13 13.21 3.09
CA ALA A 101 -11.47 14.49 3.33
C ALA A 101 -11.87 15.58 2.33
N GLU A 102 -12.18 15.19 1.08
CA GLU A 102 -12.67 16.09 0.03
C GLU A 102 -14.07 16.67 0.28
N GLU A 103 -14.83 16.16 1.24
CA GLU A 103 -16.16 16.69 1.60
C GLU A 103 -16.06 18.00 2.41
N GLU A 104 -14.94 18.20 3.10
CA GLU A 104 -14.77 19.28 4.09
C GLU A 104 -13.63 20.24 3.75
N ARG A 105 -12.86 19.92 2.71
CA ARG A 105 -11.63 20.64 2.36
C ARG A 105 -11.75 21.20 0.96
N ALA A 106 -11.35 22.46 0.81
CA ALA A 106 -11.18 23.06 -0.50
C ALA A 106 -9.93 22.46 -1.16
N LEU A 107 -10.15 21.61 -2.16
CA LEU A 107 -9.06 21.01 -2.93
C LEU A 107 -8.62 21.95 -4.07
N PRO A 108 -7.33 22.05 -4.37
CA PRO A 108 -6.86 22.77 -5.55
C PRO A 108 -7.28 22.04 -6.84
N GLU A 109 -7.23 22.72 -7.97
CA GLU A 109 -7.50 22.12 -9.29
C GLU A 109 -6.26 21.39 -9.86
N SER A 110 -5.08 21.59 -9.26
CA SER A 110 -3.81 21.07 -9.77
C SER A 110 -2.82 20.73 -8.64
N LEU A 111 -1.91 19.81 -8.95
CA LEU A 111 -0.76 19.43 -8.13
C LEU A 111 0.44 20.38 -8.25
N ALA A 112 0.42 21.32 -9.21
CA ALA A 112 1.47 22.34 -9.39
C ALA A 112 2.91 21.79 -9.45
N GLY A 113 3.10 20.58 -9.99
CA GLY A 113 4.38 19.89 -10.11
C GLY A 113 4.74 18.97 -8.94
N LEU A 114 3.87 18.78 -7.94
CA LEU A 114 4.10 17.90 -6.78
C LEU A 114 4.63 16.52 -7.22
N PRO A 115 5.78 16.07 -6.70
CA PRO A 115 6.30 14.73 -6.98
C PRO A 115 5.41 13.62 -6.42
N VAL A 116 5.08 12.65 -7.28
CA VAL A 116 4.24 11.49 -6.92
C VAL A 116 4.98 10.20 -7.27
N VAL A 117 5.50 9.51 -6.26
CA VAL A 117 6.18 8.21 -6.42
C VAL A 117 5.15 7.09 -6.47
N CYS A 118 5.08 6.37 -7.59
CA CYS A 118 4.11 5.31 -7.86
C CYS A 118 4.76 3.94 -7.69
N CYS A 119 4.39 3.23 -6.63
CA CYS A 119 4.91 1.90 -6.29
C CYS A 119 3.92 0.79 -6.67
N SER A 120 4.41 -0.17 -7.45
CA SER A 120 3.63 -1.37 -7.83
C SER A 120 3.58 -2.44 -6.73
N LEU A 121 4.35 -2.25 -5.66
CA LEU A 121 4.46 -3.14 -4.52
C LEU A 121 4.59 -2.35 -3.22
N HIS A 122 3.89 -2.80 -2.18
CA HIS A 122 4.00 -2.22 -0.85
C HIS A 122 5.43 -2.23 -0.27
N SER A 123 6.23 -3.27 -0.57
CA SER A 123 7.60 -3.38 -0.08
C SER A 123 8.57 -2.34 -0.67
N GLN A 124 8.16 -1.53 -1.64
CA GLN A 124 8.95 -0.43 -2.18
C GLN A 124 8.87 0.83 -1.28
N ILE A 125 7.87 0.96 -0.41
CA ILE A 125 7.63 2.21 0.34
C ILE A 125 8.81 2.55 1.25
N ALA A 126 9.31 1.59 2.03
CA ALA A 126 10.41 1.83 2.96
C ALA A 126 11.70 2.35 2.26
N PRO A 127 12.23 1.69 1.21
CA PRO A 127 13.38 2.22 0.48
C PRO A 127 13.08 3.53 -0.26
N VAL A 128 11.87 3.74 -0.80
CA VAL A 128 11.47 5.05 -1.37
C VAL A 128 11.57 6.15 -0.32
N CYS A 129 10.96 5.97 0.85
CA CYS A 129 11.01 6.94 1.94
C CYS A 129 12.45 7.18 2.44
N ALA A 130 13.30 6.14 2.48
CA ALA A 130 14.72 6.31 2.77
C ALA A 130 15.44 7.17 1.72
N GLY A 131 15.08 7.03 0.44
CA GLY A 131 15.60 7.85 -0.66
C GLY A 131 15.13 9.30 -0.62
N ILE A 132 13.93 9.54 -0.09
CA ILE A 132 13.42 10.89 0.19
C ILE A 132 14.21 11.53 1.35
N GLY A 133 14.49 10.74 2.38
CA GLY A 133 15.22 11.19 3.57
C GLY A 133 14.33 11.91 4.59
N GLU A 134 14.94 12.26 5.72
CA GLU A 134 14.28 12.93 6.84
C GLU A 134 14.03 14.43 6.56
N GLY A 135 13.14 15.03 7.36
CA GLY A 135 12.84 16.46 7.29
C GLY A 135 11.94 16.88 6.11
N ARG A 136 11.35 15.91 5.41
CA ARG A 136 10.39 16.12 4.33
C ARG A 136 8.99 15.72 4.75
N ARG A 137 8.00 16.50 4.34
CA ARG A 137 6.58 16.16 4.55
C ARG A 137 6.12 15.20 3.46
N VAL A 138 5.94 13.94 3.84
CA VAL A 138 5.53 12.87 2.93
C VAL A 138 4.12 12.39 3.27
N ALA A 139 3.22 12.44 2.29
CA ALA A 139 1.93 11.76 2.33
C ALA A 139 2.03 10.38 1.68
N TYR A 140 1.42 9.37 2.30
CA TYR A 140 1.26 8.04 1.72
C TYR A 140 -0.17 7.87 1.21
N VAL A 141 -0.35 7.38 -0.02
CA VAL A 141 -1.66 7.09 -0.60
C VAL A 141 -1.75 5.60 -0.92
N GLN A 142 -2.63 4.86 -0.23
CA GLN A 142 -2.81 3.44 -0.49
C GLN A 142 -3.77 3.21 -1.65
N LEU A 143 -3.28 2.55 -2.69
CA LEU A 143 -3.98 2.24 -3.93
C LEU A 143 -4.79 0.94 -3.83
N ALA A 144 -5.96 0.92 -4.49
CA ALA A 144 -6.91 -0.19 -4.41
C ALA A 144 -6.45 -1.51 -5.10
N GLY A 145 -5.31 -1.51 -5.79
CA GLY A 145 -4.75 -2.72 -6.43
C GLY A 145 -4.42 -3.85 -5.44
N GLY A 146 -4.32 -3.55 -4.16
CA GLY A 146 -4.31 -4.53 -3.07
C GLY A 146 -5.15 -3.98 -1.92
N ALA A 147 -6.40 -3.63 -2.21
CA ALA A 147 -7.28 -2.94 -1.27
C ALA A 147 -7.42 -3.71 0.05
N LEU A 148 -7.08 -3.02 1.15
CA LEU A 148 -7.13 -3.52 2.51
C LEU A 148 -7.09 -2.34 3.49
N PRO A 149 -7.34 -2.56 4.79
CA PRO A 149 -7.15 -1.53 5.79
C PRO A 149 -5.67 -1.16 5.97
N VAL A 150 -5.31 0.12 5.79
CA VAL A 150 -3.93 0.65 5.91
C VAL A 150 -3.30 0.27 7.25
N SER A 151 -4.13 0.16 8.30
CA SER A 151 -3.77 -0.30 9.65
C SER A 151 -3.05 -1.67 9.68
N LEU A 152 -3.17 -2.51 8.64
CA LEU A 152 -2.42 -3.77 8.54
C LEU A 152 -0.90 -3.55 8.39
N SER A 153 -0.46 -2.41 7.88
CA SER A 153 0.92 -2.17 7.48
C SER A 153 1.85 -1.84 8.65
N ASP A 154 2.64 -2.84 9.08
CA ASP A 154 3.73 -2.60 10.03
C ASP A 154 4.81 -1.68 9.44
N ALA A 155 4.99 -1.69 8.12
CA ALA A 155 5.98 -0.85 7.47
C ALA A 155 5.62 0.63 7.58
N LEU A 156 4.38 1.00 7.29
CA LEU A 156 3.91 2.38 7.44
C LEU A 156 3.95 2.82 8.90
N ARG A 157 3.59 1.94 9.84
CA ARG A 157 3.70 2.26 11.27
C ARG A 157 5.14 2.58 11.66
N ALA A 158 6.10 1.77 11.21
CA ALA A 158 7.53 2.03 11.47
C ALA A 158 8.02 3.32 10.80
N LEU A 159 7.59 3.62 9.57
CA LEU A 159 7.94 4.85 8.86
C LEU A 159 7.37 6.10 9.54
N ARG A 160 6.13 6.02 10.04
CA ARG A 160 5.50 7.09 10.82
C ARG A 160 6.20 7.36 12.13
N VAL A 161 6.57 6.32 12.88
CA VAL A 161 7.34 6.48 14.12
C VAL A 161 8.69 7.18 13.89
N ARG A 162 9.26 7.03 12.69
CA ARG A 162 10.51 7.70 12.28
C ARG A 162 10.30 9.06 11.61
N GLY A 163 9.06 9.52 11.46
CA GLY A 163 8.76 10.79 10.77
C GLY A 163 9.06 10.78 9.27
N LEU A 164 9.17 9.61 8.64
CA LEU A 164 9.41 9.47 7.19
C LEU A 164 8.12 9.47 6.37
N VAL A 165 6.98 9.27 7.03
CA VAL A 165 5.62 9.45 6.51
C VAL A 165 4.84 10.17 7.59
N GLU A 166 4.14 11.25 7.23
CA GLU A 166 3.39 12.07 8.19
C GLU A 166 1.90 11.71 8.17
N MET A 167 1.32 11.45 7.00
CA MET A 167 -0.10 11.10 6.83
C MET A 167 -0.28 9.93 5.88
N SER A 168 -1.28 9.10 6.15
CA SER A 168 -1.77 8.06 5.26
C SER A 168 -3.19 8.34 4.77
N VAL A 169 -3.40 8.17 3.47
CA VAL A 169 -4.68 8.36 2.77
C VAL A 169 -5.12 7.02 2.20
N ALA A 170 -6.32 6.56 2.57
CA ALA A 170 -6.92 5.37 1.99
C ALA A 170 -7.86 5.75 0.84
N VAL A 171 -7.61 5.24 -0.37
CA VAL A 171 -8.43 5.56 -1.56
C VAL A 171 -9.24 4.38 -2.07
N GLY A 172 -10.37 4.65 -2.73
CA GLY A 172 -11.22 3.61 -3.30
C GLY A 172 -11.65 2.59 -2.24
N ALA A 173 -11.40 1.31 -2.48
CA ALA A 173 -11.75 0.22 -1.58
C ALA A 173 -10.78 0.02 -0.38
N CYS A 174 -9.73 0.83 -0.26
CA CYS A 174 -8.90 0.86 0.95
C CYS A 174 -9.65 1.52 2.11
N LEU A 175 -9.24 1.18 3.33
CA LEU A 175 -9.83 1.67 4.59
C LEU A 175 -8.73 2.02 5.59
N ASP A 176 -9.09 2.57 6.74
CA ASP A 176 -8.21 2.82 7.89
C ASP A 176 -7.01 3.73 7.60
N GLY A 177 -7.14 4.64 6.63
CA GLY A 177 -6.21 5.76 6.53
C GLY A 177 -6.30 6.69 7.75
N ASP A 178 -5.37 7.63 7.88
CA ASP A 178 -5.58 8.80 8.74
C ASP A 178 -6.77 9.63 8.21
N VAL A 179 -6.92 9.62 6.89
CA VAL A 179 -8.04 10.20 6.15
C VAL A 179 -8.45 9.26 5.01
N GLU A 180 -9.73 9.33 4.64
CA GLU A 180 -10.30 8.60 3.51
C GLU A 180 -10.49 9.55 2.33
N CYS A 181 -10.20 9.08 1.12
CA CYS A 181 -10.54 9.76 -0.13
C CYS A 181 -11.24 8.78 -1.08
N VAL A 182 -12.12 9.29 -1.94
CA VAL A 182 -12.88 8.47 -2.88
C VAL A 182 -11.94 7.92 -3.96
N SER A 183 -11.02 8.76 -4.43
CA SER A 183 -10.18 8.47 -5.59
C SER A 183 -8.72 8.80 -5.34
N VAL A 184 -7.84 8.27 -6.20
CA VAL A 184 -6.43 8.66 -6.21
C VAL A 184 -6.30 10.17 -6.46
N ALA A 185 -7.09 10.72 -7.39
CA ALA A 185 -7.08 12.15 -7.71
C ALA A 185 -7.38 13.02 -6.48
N SER A 186 -8.45 12.70 -5.73
CA SER A 186 -8.77 13.46 -4.50
C SER A 186 -7.71 13.30 -3.42
N GLY A 187 -7.13 12.10 -3.25
CA GLY A 187 -6.01 11.90 -2.32
C GLY A 187 -4.74 12.68 -2.70
N LEU A 188 -4.42 12.81 -3.98
CA LEU A 188 -3.29 13.62 -4.45
C LEU A 188 -3.54 15.12 -4.24
N LEU A 189 -4.74 15.60 -4.58
CA LEU A 189 -5.11 17.02 -4.39
C LEU A 189 -5.21 17.39 -2.91
N LEU A 190 -5.62 16.45 -2.06
CA LEU A 190 -5.56 16.60 -0.62
C LEU A 190 -4.12 16.84 -0.14
N ALA A 191 -3.18 16.04 -0.64
CA ALA A 191 -1.78 16.19 -0.29
C ALA A 191 -1.22 17.55 -0.74
N ALA A 192 -1.64 18.04 -1.91
CA ALA A 192 -1.30 19.39 -2.36
C ALA A 192 -1.94 20.48 -1.49
N ALA A 193 -3.22 20.33 -1.12
CA ALA A 193 -3.93 21.28 -0.25
C ALA A 193 -3.26 21.43 1.12
N GLU A 194 -2.70 20.33 1.65
CA GLU A 194 -1.96 20.32 2.91
C GLU A 194 -0.47 20.64 2.77
N ALA A 195 0.01 21.03 1.59
CA ALA A 195 1.41 21.37 1.32
C ALA A 195 2.40 20.26 1.71
N PHE A 196 2.07 18.99 1.40
CA PHE A 196 3.07 17.93 1.39
C PHE A 196 4.08 18.17 0.26
N GLU A 197 5.32 17.76 0.47
CA GLU A 197 6.41 17.95 -0.49
C GLU A 197 6.53 16.77 -1.46
N VAL A 198 6.14 15.57 -1.03
CA VAL A 198 6.15 14.34 -1.84
C VAL A 198 4.95 13.48 -1.48
N VAL A 199 4.36 12.83 -2.49
CA VAL A 199 3.38 11.77 -2.28
C VAL A 199 3.97 10.42 -2.68
N VAL A 200 3.84 9.42 -1.81
CA VAL A 200 4.20 8.03 -2.10
C VAL A 200 2.92 7.22 -2.23
N CYS A 201 2.60 6.80 -3.45
CA CYS A 201 1.47 5.94 -3.76
C CYS A 201 1.94 4.48 -3.79
N ALA A 202 1.25 3.56 -3.13
CA ALA A 202 1.51 2.13 -3.29
C ALA A 202 0.25 1.29 -3.07
N ILE A 203 0.18 0.12 -3.68
CA ILE A 203 -0.81 -0.89 -3.26
C ILE A 203 -0.53 -1.37 -1.83
N GLY A 204 -1.56 -1.89 -1.16
CA GLY A 204 -1.40 -2.58 0.14
C GLY A 204 -0.58 -3.88 0.03
N PRO A 205 -0.12 -4.46 1.16
CA PRO A 205 0.48 -5.79 1.19
C PRO A 205 -0.47 -6.86 0.63
N GLY A 206 0.07 -7.93 0.02
CA GLY A 206 -0.77 -9.01 -0.53
C GLY A 206 -1.35 -8.70 -1.91
N ILE A 207 -0.48 -8.36 -2.86
CA ILE A 207 -0.85 -8.10 -4.26
C ILE A 207 -1.74 -9.20 -4.84
N VAL A 208 -2.90 -8.81 -5.38
CA VAL A 208 -3.77 -9.70 -6.15
C VAL A 208 -3.11 -10.00 -7.49
N GLY A 209 -3.12 -11.26 -7.93
CA GLY A 209 -2.52 -11.63 -9.21
C GLY A 209 -2.99 -12.99 -9.71
N THR A 210 -3.35 -13.05 -10.99
CA THR A 210 -3.69 -14.30 -11.69
C THR A 210 -2.49 -14.90 -12.43
N GLY A 211 -1.36 -14.19 -12.43
CA GLY A 211 -0.18 -14.52 -13.23
C GLY A 211 -0.26 -14.08 -14.69
N SER A 212 -1.40 -13.54 -15.13
CA SER A 212 -1.50 -12.91 -16.45
C SER A 212 -0.86 -11.52 -16.45
N ARG A 213 -0.50 -11.05 -17.65
CA ARG A 213 0.22 -9.79 -17.86
C ARG A 213 -0.45 -8.58 -17.22
N PHE A 214 -1.78 -8.48 -17.35
CA PHE A 214 -2.57 -7.36 -16.84
C PHE A 214 -3.52 -7.76 -15.70
N GLY A 215 -3.52 -9.02 -15.29
CA GLY A 215 -4.37 -9.52 -14.21
C GLY A 215 -3.69 -9.42 -12.85
N HIS A 216 -3.16 -8.24 -12.50
CA HIS A 216 -2.53 -8.03 -11.21
C HIS A 216 -2.77 -6.63 -10.64
N GLY A 217 -2.84 -6.56 -9.31
CA GLY A 217 -3.08 -5.34 -8.55
C GLY A 217 -2.06 -4.23 -8.73
N GLY A 218 -0.80 -4.61 -9.02
CA GLY A 218 0.29 -3.66 -9.21
C GLY A 218 0.05 -2.64 -10.32
N LEU A 219 -0.91 -2.89 -11.24
CA LEU A 219 -1.30 -1.93 -12.29
C LEU A 219 -1.85 -0.60 -11.74
N ALA A 220 -2.34 -0.58 -10.50
CA ALA A 220 -2.83 0.63 -9.86
C ALA A 220 -1.76 1.75 -9.77
N ALA A 221 -0.47 1.40 -9.85
CA ALA A 221 0.60 2.40 -9.95
C ALA A 221 0.52 3.23 -11.25
N ALA A 222 0.04 2.67 -12.36
CA ALA A 222 -0.20 3.41 -13.60
C ALA A 222 -1.41 4.34 -13.45
N ASP A 223 -2.47 3.93 -12.74
CA ASP A 223 -3.60 4.80 -12.43
C ASP A 223 -3.16 6.03 -11.62
N ALA A 224 -2.27 5.83 -10.64
CA ALA A 224 -1.69 6.92 -9.87
C ALA A 224 -0.80 7.84 -10.71
N ALA A 225 0.03 7.27 -11.59
CA ALA A 225 0.87 8.05 -12.51
C ALA A 225 0.02 8.87 -13.47
N ASN A 226 -1.04 8.29 -14.03
CA ASN A 226 -1.98 8.95 -14.93
C ASN A 226 -2.75 10.08 -14.23
N ALA A 227 -3.24 9.84 -13.01
CA ALA A 227 -3.91 10.87 -12.21
C ALA A 227 -2.96 12.03 -11.89
N ALA A 228 -1.72 11.73 -11.49
CA ALA A 228 -0.71 12.75 -11.22
C ALA A 228 -0.38 13.56 -12.47
N ALA A 229 -0.16 12.91 -13.62
CA ALA A 229 0.10 13.59 -14.89
C ALA A 229 -1.07 14.49 -15.31
N ALA A 230 -2.30 13.98 -15.25
CA ALA A 230 -3.52 14.71 -15.61
C ALA A 230 -3.76 15.95 -14.74
N LEU A 231 -3.33 15.92 -13.47
CA LEU A 231 -3.43 17.03 -12.52
C LEU A 231 -2.17 17.93 -12.50
N HIS A 232 -1.27 17.77 -13.47
CA HIS A 232 -0.02 18.53 -13.61
C HIS A 232 0.96 18.36 -12.43
N GLY A 233 1.02 17.15 -11.87
CA GLY A 233 2.06 16.71 -10.95
C GLY A 233 3.28 16.14 -11.69
N THR A 234 4.24 15.62 -10.92
CA THR A 234 5.44 14.97 -11.45
C THR A 234 5.43 13.47 -11.11
N PRO A 235 4.84 12.60 -11.95
CA PRO A 235 4.78 11.18 -11.69
C PRO A 235 6.16 10.52 -11.83
N ILE A 236 6.50 9.67 -10.87
CA ILE A 236 7.76 8.92 -10.79
C ILE A 236 7.41 7.45 -10.59
N LEU A 237 7.72 6.58 -11.55
CA LEU A 237 7.42 5.16 -11.44
C LEU A 237 8.57 4.42 -10.73
N ALA A 238 8.32 3.92 -9.52
CA ALA A 238 9.30 3.11 -8.81
C ALA A 238 9.47 1.75 -9.51
N VAL A 239 10.61 1.55 -10.16
CA VAL A 239 10.88 0.35 -10.96
C VAL A 239 10.88 -0.89 -10.08
N ARG A 240 10.05 -1.87 -10.43
CA ARG A 240 10.13 -3.20 -9.83
C ARG A 240 11.24 -3.98 -10.54
N ALA A 241 12.27 -4.34 -9.79
CA ALA A 241 13.39 -5.14 -10.28
C ALA A 241 13.86 -6.15 -9.22
N SER A 242 14.52 -7.21 -9.66
CA SER A 242 15.08 -8.23 -8.78
C SER A 242 16.21 -8.97 -9.48
N GLN A 243 17.26 -9.35 -8.76
CA GLN A 243 18.30 -10.26 -9.29
C GLN A 243 18.06 -11.71 -8.87
N SER A 244 17.27 -11.90 -7.81
CA SER A 244 17.16 -13.18 -7.11
C SER A 244 15.77 -13.80 -7.21
N ASP A 245 14.89 -13.25 -8.06
CA ASP A 245 13.60 -13.88 -8.32
C ASP A 245 13.80 -15.24 -9.02
N PRO A 246 13.18 -16.32 -8.54
CA PRO A 246 13.28 -17.63 -9.19
C PRO A 246 12.61 -17.64 -10.57
N ARG A 247 11.69 -16.72 -10.83
CA ARG A 247 10.95 -16.63 -12.10
C ARG A 247 11.69 -15.69 -13.04
N GLU A 248 12.10 -16.21 -14.18
CA GLU A 248 12.90 -15.49 -15.19
C GLU A 248 12.29 -14.13 -15.59
N ARG A 249 10.97 -14.06 -15.79
CA ARG A 249 10.23 -12.82 -16.13
C ARG A 249 10.25 -11.71 -15.07
N HIS A 250 10.86 -11.96 -13.92
CA HIS A 250 11.03 -11.02 -12.82
C HIS A 250 12.51 -10.73 -12.52
N ARG A 251 13.45 -11.37 -13.22
CA ARG A 251 14.89 -11.07 -13.11
C ARG A 251 15.25 -9.83 -13.92
N GLY A 252 16.16 -9.01 -13.39
CA GLY A 252 16.40 -7.66 -13.90
C GLY A 252 15.15 -6.79 -13.66
N VAL A 253 14.75 -6.03 -14.67
CA VAL A 253 13.49 -5.27 -14.63
C VAL A 253 12.31 -6.22 -14.83
N SER A 254 11.37 -6.20 -13.88
CA SER A 254 10.17 -7.04 -13.93
C SER A 254 9.26 -6.67 -15.10
N HIS A 255 8.66 -7.67 -15.76
CA HIS A 255 7.65 -7.44 -16.79
C HIS A 255 6.44 -6.62 -16.31
N HIS A 256 6.10 -6.64 -15.01
CA HIS A 256 5.11 -5.72 -14.43
C HIS A 256 5.47 -4.24 -14.63
N THR A 257 6.75 -3.87 -14.54
CA THR A 257 7.19 -2.49 -14.84
C THR A 257 6.91 -2.15 -16.29
N ARG A 258 7.17 -3.09 -17.23
CA ARG A 258 6.83 -2.90 -18.64
C ARG A 258 5.32 -2.74 -18.86
N ALA A 259 4.51 -3.57 -18.22
CA ALA A 259 3.04 -3.48 -18.31
C ALA A 259 2.53 -2.13 -17.78
N LEU A 260 3.15 -1.61 -16.71
CA LEU A 260 2.84 -0.29 -16.17
C LEU A 260 3.19 0.83 -17.15
N LEU A 261 4.39 0.82 -17.72
CA LEU A 261 4.82 1.82 -18.70
C LEU A 261 3.91 1.87 -19.93
N GLU A 262 3.42 0.71 -20.40
CA GLU A 262 2.47 0.64 -21.52
C GLU A 262 1.08 1.23 -21.19
N LEU A 263 0.74 1.38 -19.91
CA LEU A 263 -0.53 1.97 -19.45
C LEU A 263 -0.38 3.43 -18.95
N CYS A 264 0.85 3.91 -18.77
CA CYS A 264 1.10 5.32 -18.50
C CYS A 264 0.85 6.13 -19.78
N LEU A 265 -0.12 7.04 -19.73
CA LEU A 265 -0.56 7.85 -20.87
C LEU A 265 0.19 9.18 -20.98
N GLY A 266 0.69 9.70 -19.86
CA GLY A 266 1.48 10.92 -19.79
C GLY A 266 2.97 10.66 -19.53
N ASP A 267 3.76 11.73 -19.53
CA ASP A 267 5.17 11.66 -19.19
C ASP A 267 5.34 11.11 -17.76
N VAL A 268 6.24 10.15 -17.59
CA VAL A 268 6.57 9.54 -16.30
C VAL A 268 8.08 9.41 -16.18
N ILE A 269 8.63 9.77 -15.03
CA ILE A 269 10.06 9.58 -14.77
C ILE A 269 10.28 8.13 -14.33
N VAL A 270 11.30 7.47 -14.89
CA VAL A 270 11.62 6.06 -14.58
C VAL A 270 13.03 5.96 -13.99
N PRO A 271 13.19 6.10 -12.67
CA PRO A 271 14.48 6.06 -11.99
C PRO A 271 15.11 4.67 -12.04
N TRP A 272 16.40 4.60 -12.29
CA TRP A 272 17.17 3.36 -12.32
C TRP A 272 18.52 3.52 -11.62
N PRO A 273 18.95 2.58 -10.77
CA PRO A 273 20.21 2.71 -10.05
C PRO A 273 21.41 2.55 -10.99
N THR A 274 22.31 3.54 -10.99
CA THR A 274 23.57 3.47 -11.75
C THR A 274 24.39 2.24 -11.35
N GLY A 275 25.03 1.60 -12.34
CA GLY A 275 25.84 0.39 -12.13
C GLY A 275 25.08 -0.93 -12.29
N TYR A 276 23.76 -0.89 -12.48
CA TYR A 276 22.95 -2.05 -12.83
C TYR A 276 22.57 -2.05 -14.31
N GLU A 277 22.59 -3.22 -14.93
CA GLU A 277 22.18 -3.38 -16.33
C GLU A 277 20.67 -3.13 -16.49
N ALA A 278 20.30 -2.15 -17.31
CA ALA A 278 18.92 -1.88 -17.70
C ALA A 278 18.64 -2.46 -19.10
N PRO A 279 17.45 -3.04 -19.33
CA PRO A 279 17.06 -3.46 -20.66
C PRO A 279 16.79 -2.24 -21.56
N PRO A 280 17.01 -2.32 -22.88
CA PRO A 280 16.84 -1.19 -23.80
C PRO A 280 15.43 -0.59 -23.87
N TRP A 281 14.42 -1.34 -23.43
CA TRP A 281 13.02 -0.87 -23.44
C TRP A 281 12.64 -0.09 -22.18
N LEU A 282 13.50 -0.05 -21.15
CA LEU A 282 13.25 0.75 -19.95
C LEU A 282 13.54 2.22 -20.29
N GLU A 283 12.58 2.88 -20.90
CA GLU A 283 12.59 4.31 -21.24
C GLU A 283 11.22 4.94 -20.90
N PRO A 284 11.15 6.23 -20.52
CA PRO A 284 12.24 7.21 -20.44
C PRO A 284 13.00 7.13 -19.09
N ARG A 285 14.18 6.49 -19.11
CA ARG A 285 14.94 6.19 -17.90
C ARG A 285 15.80 7.35 -17.47
N VAL A 286 15.92 7.52 -16.16
CA VAL A 286 16.91 8.41 -15.53
C VAL A 286 17.81 7.55 -14.66
N ASP A 287 19.10 7.52 -14.96
CA ASP A 287 20.09 6.83 -14.13
C ASP A 287 20.39 7.67 -12.88
N VAL A 288 20.36 7.03 -11.71
CA VAL A 288 20.41 7.68 -10.40
C VAL A 288 21.54 7.06 -9.59
N ASP A 289 22.40 7.91 -9.01
CA ASP A 289 23.34 7.45 -8.00
C ASP A 289 22.60 7.08 -6.72
N VAL A 290 22.70 5.81 -6.35
CA VAL A 290 22.10 5.22 -5.16
C VAL A 290 23.15 4.90 -4.10
N SER A 291 24.35 5.47 -4.19
CA SER A 291 25.38 5.32 -3.17
C SER A 291 24.84 5.60 -1.76
N GLY A 292 25.13 4.70 -0.82
CA GLY A 292 24.66 4.78 0.57
C GLY A 292 23.22 4.31 0.81
N TRP A 293 22.52 3.74 -0.19
CA TRP A 293 21.15 3.25 0.00
C TRP A 293 21.05 2.21 1.13
N GLU A 294 22.05 1.34 1.33
CA GLU A 294 22.04 0.34 2.39
C GLU A 294 22.01 1.01 3.78
N GLN A 295 22.81 2.06 3.95
CA GLN A 295 22.91 2.79 5.21
C GLN A 295 21.66 3.63 5.46
N ALA A 296 21.12 4.29 4.43
CA ALA A 296 19.89 5.06 4.53
C ALA A 296 18.67 4.16 4.85
N CYS A 297 18.66 2.93 4.32
CA CYS A 297 17.59 1.97 4.61
C CYS A 297 17.80 1.22 5.93
N ALA A 298 18.94 1.39 6.61
CA ALA A 298 19.30 0.59 7.77
C ALA A 298 18.23 0.66 8.88
N GLY A 299 17.85 -0.52 9.38
CA GLY A 299 16.82 -0.66 10.42
C GLY A 299 15.38 -0.43 9.95
N LEU A 300 15.13 -0.06 8.69
CA LEU A 300 13.76 -0.02 8.15
C LEU A 300 13.23 -1.44 7.91
N PRO A 301 11.90 -1.63 7.85
CA PRO A 301 11.30 -2.91 7.51
C PRO A 301 11.53 -3.24 6.02
N LEU A 302 12.63 -3.94 5.74
CA LEU A 302 13.06 -4.29 4.39
C LEU A 302 12.86 -5.78 4.12
N ALA A 303 11.70 -6.13 3.57
CA ALA A 303 11.42 -7.48 3.12
C ALA A 303 10.56 -7.46 1.86
N HIS A 304 10.94 -8.26 0.86
CA HIS A 304 10.18 -8.48 -0.35
C HIS A 304 10.15 -9.97 -0.70
N MET A 305 8.96 -10.58 -0.65
CA MET A 305 8.78 -12.03 -0.93
C MET A 305 9.75 -12.91 -0.12
N GLY A 306 9.95 -12.59 1.17
CA GLY A 306 10.86 -13.31 2.06
C GLY A 306 12.35 -13.01 1.86
N ARG A 307 12.71 -12.09 0.95
CA ARG A 307 14.09 -11.65 0.72
C ARG A 307 14.35 -10.29 1.32
N GLY A 308 15.51 -10.14 1.96
CA GLY A 308 16.02 -8.87 2.46
C GLY A 308 17.06 -8.24 1.52
N PRO A 309 17.63 -7.08 1.89
CA PRO A 309 18.59 -6.31 1.08
C PRO A 309 19.80 -7.09 0.58
N GLN A 310 20.35 -7.99 1.40
CA GLN A 310 21.51 -8.80 1.02
C GLN A 310 21.16 -9.85 -0.03
N ALA A 311 19.92 -10.35 -0.02
CA ALA A 311 19.46 -11.37 -0.94
C ALA A 311 18.97 -10.78 -2.27
N ASP A 312 18.51 -9.53 -2.31
CA ASP A 312 17.93 -8.92 -3.52
C ASP A 312 18.20 -7.39 -3.56
N PRO A 313 19.46 -6.95 -3.61
CA PRO A 313 19.83 -5.54 -3.43
C PRO A 313 19.22 -4.61 -4.50
N LEU A 314 19.15 -5.08 -5.76
CA LEU A 314 18.57 -4.32 -6.86
C LEU A 314 17.13 -3.87 -6.57
N PHE A 315 16.31 -4.70 -5.90
CA PHE A 315 14.94 -4.34 -5.57
C PHE A 315 14.88 -3.07 -4.71
N PHE A 316 15.72 -3.02 -3.67
CA PHE A 316 15.75 -1.93 -2.71
C PHE A 316 16.44 -0.69 -3.29
N ALA A 317 17.55 -0.87 -4.00
CA ALA A 317 18.26 0.20 -4.71
C ALA A 317 17.37 0.89 -5.75
N ALA A 318 16.61 0.13 -6.55
CA ALA A 318 15.70 0.69 -7.55
C ALA A 318 14.53 1.46 -6.93
N ALA A 319 14.00 0.99 -5.80
CA ALA A 319 12.98 1.73 -5.07
C ALA A 319 13.56 3.00 -4.40
N PHE A 320 14.76 2.92 -3.83
CA PHE A 320 15.49 4.07 -3.27
C PHE A 320 15.76 5.17 -4.31
N ALA A 321 16.15 4.79 -5.53
CA ALA A 321 16.34 5.72 -6.65
C ALA A 321 15.10 6.59 -6.91
N ALA A 322 13.90 6.03 -6.76
CA ALA A 322 12.66 6.78 -6.95
C ALA A 322 12.42 7.83 -5.85
N GLY A 323 12.80 7.54 -4.61
CA GLY A 323 12.81 8.54 -3.54
C GLY A 323 13.79 9.68 -3.80
N ARG A 324 15.00 9.36 -4.27
CA ARG A 324 16.04 10.35 -4.60
C ARG A 324 15.57 11.31 -5.69
N VAL A 325 15.02 10.78 -6.77
CA VAL A 325 14.46 11.59 -7.86
C VAL A 325 13.30 12.45 -7.37
N ALA A 326 12.45 11.97 -6.46
CA ALA A 326 11.36 12.78 -5.92
C ALA A 326 11.88 14.05 -5.24
N VAL A 327 12.97 13.96 -4.47
CA VAL A 327 13.60 15.11 -3.80
C VAL A 327 14.13 16.13 -4.80
N GLU A 328 14.75 15.68 -5.89
CA GLU A 328 15.25 16.55 -6.96
C GLU A 328 14.13 17.32 -7.69
N ARG A 329 12.88 16.88 -7.53
CA ARG A 329 11.69 17.47 -8.15
C ARG A 329 10.83 18.29 -7.19
N ILE A 330 11.19 18.37 -5.91
CA ILE A 330 10.56 19.31 -4.97
C ILE A 330 10.89 20.74 -5.43
N ARG A 331 9.88 21.60 -5.47
CA ARG A 331 10.00 23.02 -5.85
C ARG A 331 10.15 23.91 -4.63
#